data_AF-A0A966MP85-F1
#
_entry.id   AF-A0A966MP85-F1
#
_cell.length_a   1.000
_cell.length_b   1.000
_cell.length_c   1.000
_cell.angle_alpha   90.00
_cell.angle_beta   90.00
_cell.angle_gamma   90.00
#
_symmetry.space_group_name_H-M   'P 1'
#
loop_
_entity.id
_entity.type
_entity.pdbx_description
1 polymer ?
#
loop_
_entity_poly.entity_id
_entity_poly.type
_entity_poly.pdbx_seq_one_letter_code
_entity_poly.pdbx_strand_id
1 'polypeptide(L)'
;DKNKFLLTINNLQISNSSIKFYVEKNLIENTFFSTKHRQVILSSNFFKQSEEVIFRSFSMALNLVNRKYYPARGKKLKYVIDRISKKDEVKLTLGGCVIQKINQTVFIIKE
;
A
#
# COMPACT_ATOMS: atom_id res chain seq x y z
N ASP A 1 3.73 30.57 21.36
CA ASP A 1 3.87 29.14 21.00
C ASP A 1 2.59 28.43 20.56
N LYS A 2 1.45 28.60 21.24
CA LYS A 2 0.19 27.93 20.87
C LYS A 2 -0.25 28.13 19.40
N ASN A 3 -0.13 29.34 18.85
CA ASN A 3 -0.50 29.62 17.46
C ASN A 3 0.41 28.90 16.46
N LYS A 4 1.72 28.86 16.70
CA LYS A 4 2.67 28.11 15.85
C LYS A 4 2.38 26.62 15.88
N PHE A 5 2.07 26.08 17.07
CA PHE A 5 1.68 24.68 17.23
C PHE A 5 0.41 24.34 16.42
N LEU A 6 -0.64 25.16 16.52
CA LEU A 6 -1.88 24.96 15.75
C LEU A 6 -1.63 25.05 14.23
N LEU A 7 -0.79 25.99 13.78
CA LEU A 7 -0.40 26.10 12.38
C LEU A 7 0.32 24.84 11.90
N THR A 8 1.24 24.26 12.69
CA THR A 8 1.89 22.99 12.35
C THR A 8 0.87 21.86 12.21
N ILE A 9 -0.09 21.75 13.14
CA ILE A 9 -1.15 20.73 13.05
C ILE A 9 -1.99 20.92 11.78
N ASN A 10 -2.40 22.15 11.47
CA ASN A 10 -3.16 22.43 10.25
C ASN A 10 -2.38 22.08 8.98
N ASN A 11 -1.10 22.43 8.92
CA ASN A 11 -0.26 22.10 7.77
C ASN A 11 -0.13 20.58 7.59
N LEU A 12 0.07 19.84 8.68
CA LEU A 12 0.12 18.38 8.64
C LEU A 12 -1.21 17.75 8.20
N GLN A 13 -2.34 18.31 8.66
CA GLN A 13 -3.66 17.85 8.24
C GLN A 13 -3.88 18.07 6.74
N ILE A 14 -3.54 19.25 6.22
CA ILE A 14 -3.65 19.57 4.79
C ILE A 14 -2.78 18.62 3.96
N SER A 15 -1.51 18.43 4.32
CA SER A 15 -0.62 17.49 3.63
C SER A 15 -1.15 16.06 3.67
N ASN A 16 -1.69 15.62 4.82
CA ASN A 16 -2.27 14.29 4.96
C ASN A 16 -3.51 14.09 4.08
N SER A 17 -4.34 15.13 3.89
CA SER A 17 -5.48 15.11 2.98
C SER A 17 -5.05 14.93 1.53
N SER A 18 -4.01 15.65 1.09
CA SER A 18 -3.43 15.48 -0.24
C SER A 18 -2.87 14.07 -0.44
N ILE A 19 -2.15 13.52 0.55
CA ILE A 19 -1.64 12.15 0.48
C ILE A 19 -2.80 11.15 0.35
N LYS A 20 -3.88 11.31 1.15
CA LYS A 20 -5.06 10.44 1.08
C LYS A 20 -5.68 10.42 -0.32
N PHE A 21 -5.83 11.58 -0.94
CA PHE A 21 -6.34 11.68 -2.31
C PHE A 21 -5.52 10.83 -3.29
N TYR A 22 -4.18 10.93 -3.25
CA TYR A 22 -3.32 10.13 -4.13
C TYR A 22 -3.32 8.65 -3.79
N VAL A 23 -3.47 8.29 -2.51
CA VAL A 23 -3.60 6.89 -2.06
C VAL A 23 -4.86 6.26 -2.63
N GLU A 24 -6.00 6.96 -2.55
CA GLU A 24 -7.28 6.51 -3.10
C GLU A 24 -7.21 6.40 -4.63
N LYS A 25 -6.67 7.41 -5.29
CA LYS A 25 -6.45 7.40 -6.74
C LYS A 25 -5.61 6.19 -7.17
N ASN A 26 -4.50 5.93 -6.49
CA ASN A 26 -3.63 4.80 -6.80
C ASN A 26 -4.34 3.45 -6.58
N LEU A 27 -5.17 3.33 -5.55
CA LEU A 27 -5.98 2.12 -5.33
C LEU A 27 -6.99 1.91 -6.46
N ILE A 28 -7.71 2.95 -6.87
CA ILE A 28 -8.74 2.87 -7.92
C ILE A 28 -8.14 2.54 -9.28
N GLU A 29 -7.06 3.23 -9.65
CA GLU A 29 -6.48 3.14 -11.00
C GLU A 29 -5.55 1.93 -11.18
N ASN A 30 -4.89 1.48 -10.11
CA ASN A 30 -3.79 0.51 -10.22
C ASN A 30 -4.05 -0.80 -9.47
N THR A 31 -5.28 -1.04 -8.98
CA THR A 31 -5.63 -2.29 -8.32
C THR A 31 -6.91 -2.91 -8.86
N PHE A 32 -6.97 -4.24 -8.81
CA PHE A 32 -8.17 -5.01 -9.13
C PHE A 32 -8.45 -6.01 -8.01
N PHE A 33 -9.64 -5.96 -7.43
CA PHE A 33 -10.06 -6.90 -6.39
C PHE A 33 -10.94 -8.00 -6.96
N SER A 34 -10.51 -9.25 -6.80
CA SER A 34 -11.32 -10.41 -7.14
C SER A 34 -11.94 -11.01 -5.88
N THR A 35 -13.26 -10.87 -5.75
CA THR A 35 -14.06 -11.42 -4.65
C THR A 35 -14.02 -12.95 -4.64
N LYS A 36 -14.05 -13.59 -5.81
CA LYS A 36 -14.01 -15.05 -5.99
C LYS A 36 -12.76 -15.68 -5.37
N HIS A 37 -11.61 -15.03 -5.56
CA HIS A 37 -10.32 -15.55 -5.12
C HIS A 37 -9.79 -14.86 -3.85
N ARG A 38 -10.55 -13.90 -3.28
CA ARG A 38 -10.12 -13.04 -2.16
C ARG A 38 -8.69 -12.53 -2.38
N GLN A 39 -8.45 -11.97 -3.56
CA GLN A 39 -7.14 -11.47 -3.96
C GLN A 39 -7.23 -10.04 -4.49
N VAL A 40 -6.16 -9.29 -4.27
CA VAL A 40 -5.92 -8.00 -4.92
C VAL A 40 -4.78 -8.21 -5.92
N ILE A 41 -4.96 -7.68 -7.13
CA ILE A 41 -3.95 -7.61 -8.17
C ILE A 41 -3.50 -6.16 -8.28
N LEU A 42 -2.19 -5.91 -8.26
CA LEU A 42 -1.58 -4.59 -8.42
C LEU A 42 -0.85 -4.54 -9.76
N SER A 43 -1.06 -3.46 -10.52
CA SER A 43 -0.33 -3.19 -11.76
C SER A 43 1.08 -2.65 -11.48
N SER A 44 1.95 -2.62 -12.50
CA SER A 44 3.28 -1.99 -12.34
C SER A 44 3.20 -0.49 -12.05
N ASN A 45 2.16 0.19 -12.55
CA ASN A 45 1.94 1.62 -12.29
C ASN A 45 1.62 1.92 -10.82
N PHE A 46 1.16 0.92 -10.05
CA PHE A 46 0.99 1.04 -8.61
C PHE A 46 2.28 1.48 -7.90
N PHE A 47 3.43 1.03 -8.39
CA PHE A 47 4.76 1.29 -7.83
C PHE A 47 5.47 2.48 -8.48
N LYS A 48 4.79 3.25 -9.34
CA LYS A 48 5.31 4.49 -9.97
C LYS A 48 4.78 5.76 -9.29
N GLN A 49 4.35 5.66 -8.03
CA GLN A 49 3.89 6.76 -7.20
C GLN A 49 5.00 7.18 -6.19
N SER A 50 4.75 8.21 -5.38
CA SER A 50 5.66 8.57 -4.29
C SER A 50 5.74 7.46 -3.22
N GLU A 51 6.87 7.38 -2.50
CA GLU A 51 7.11 6.33 -1.50
C GLU A 51 5.98 6.23 -0.46
N GLU A 52 5.50 7.37 0.03
CA GLU A 52 4.40 7.43 1.01
C GLU A 52 3.07 6.93 0.43
N VAL A 53 2.77 7.25 -0.84
CA VAL A 53 1.56 6.78 -1.51
C VAL A 53 1.63 5.28 -1.74
N ILE A 54 2.76 4.76 -2.24
CA ILE A 54 2.98 3.31 -2.40
C ILE A 54 2.81 2.60 -1.06
N PHE A 55 3.45 3.12 -0.01
CA PHE A 55 3.41 2.53 1.32
C PHE A 55 1.99 2.44 1.87
N ARG A 56 1.21 3.53 1.84
CA ARG A 56 -0.16 3.57 2.34
C ARG A 56 -1.12 2.75 1.49
N SER A 57 -1.05 2.89 0.17
CA SER A 57 -1.89 2.10 -0.75
C SER A 57 -1.62 0.61 -0.58
N PHE A 58 -0.36 0.18 -0.48
CA PHE A 58 -0.03 -1.24 -0.32
C PHE A 58 -0.54 -1.78 1.02
N SER A 59 -0.41 -0.98 2.07
CA SER A 59 -0.97 -1.32 3.37
C SER A 59 -2.49 -1.47 3.33
N MET A 60 -3.20 -0.60 2.61
CA MET A 60 -4.64 -0.71 2.42
C MET A 60 -5.01 -1.96 1.61
N ALA A 61 -4.27 -2.27 0.54
CA ALA A 61 -4.47 -3.47 -0.25
C ALA A 61 -4.33 -4.77 0.57
N LEU A 62 -3.34 -4.84 1.47
CA LEU A 62 -3.20 -5.96 2.42
C LEU A 62 -4.40 -6.08 3.35
N ASN A 63 -4.89 -4.95 3.87
CA ASN A 63 -6.04 -4.93 4.76
C ASN A 63 -7.34 -5.36 4.04
N LEU A 64 -7.51 -5.01 2.76
CA LEU A 64 -8.65 -5.46 1.95
C LEU A 64 -8.72 -6.99 1.85
N VAL A 65 -7.57 -7.65 1.71
CA VAL A 65 -7.47 -9.12 1.63
C VAL A 65 -7.66 -9.78 2.99
N ASN A 66 -7.05 -9.22 4.03
CA ASN A 66 -6.96 -9.86 5.34
C ASN A 66 -8.08 -9.45 6.32
N ARG A 67 -8.87 -8.43 5.98
CA ARG A 67 -9.88 -7.78 6.85
C ARG A 67 -9.35 -7.34 8.22
N LYS A 68 -8.04 -7.10 8.35
CA LYS A 68 -7.45 -6.60 9.60
C LYS A 68 -7.54 -5.08 9.67
N TYR A 69 -7.83 -4.60 10.87
CA TYR A 69 -7.98 -3.18 11.18
C TYR A 69 -6.63 -2.44 11.24
N TYR A 70 -5.53 -3.14 11.56
CA TYR A 70 -4.21 -2.51 11.73
C TYR A 70 -3.20 -2.90 10.64
N PRO A 71 -2.49 -1.91 10.06
CA PRO A 71 -1.48 -2.15 9.04
C PRO A 71 -0.26 -2.90 9.60
N ALA A 72 0.41 -3.68 8.76
CA ALA A 72 1.67 -4.34 9.14
C ALA A 72 2.75 -3.27 9.45
N ARG A 73 3.45 -3.44 10.59
CA ARG A 73 4.47 -2.49 11.10
C ARG A 73 5.46 -2.07 9.99
N GLY A 74 5.77 -0.78 9.93
CA GLY A 74 6.37 -0.16 8.74
C GLY A 74 7.68 -0.76 8.22
N LYS A 75 8.55 -1.28 9.08
CA LYS A 75 9.83 -1.87 8.63
C LYS A 75 9.66 -3.12 7.75
N LYS A 76 8.73 -4.02 8.10
CA LYS A 76 8.48 -5.23 7.29
C LYS A 76 7.77 -4.88 5.99
N LEU A 77 6.82 -3.94 6.04
CA LEU A 77 6.11 -3.47 4.85
C LEU A 77 7.07 -2.82 3.84
N LYS A 78 7.95 -1.92 4.31
CA LYS A 78 8.99 -1.30 3.47
C LYS A 78 9.91 -2.35 2.84
N TYR A 79 10.38 -3.32 3.63
CA TYR A 79 11.19 -4.43 3.11
C TYR A 79 10.49 -5.20 1.98
N VAL A 80 9.19 -5.47 2.11
CA VAL A 80 8.42 -6.17 1.06
C VAL A 80 8.32 -5.32 -0.20
N ILE A 81 8.00 -4.03 -0.08
CA ILE A 81 7.93 -3.10 -1.22
C ILE A 81 9.29 -3.04 -1.93
N ASP A 82 10.39 -2.88 -1.18
CA ASP A 82 11.74 -2.84 -1.74
C ASP A 82 12.10 -4.13 -2.49
N ARG A 83 11.66 -5.29 -1.99
CA ARG A 83 11.89 -6.59 -2.64
C ARG A 83 11.11 -6.72 -3.95
N ILE A 84 9.86 -6.27 -3.95
CA ILE A 84 9.00 -6.23 -5.14
C ILE A 84 9.60 -5.31 -6.21
N SER A 85 10.17 -4.16 -5.82
CA SER A 85 10.76 -3.23 -6.78
C SER A 85 12.08 -3.72 -7.40
N LYS A 86 12.83 -4.61 -6.73
CA LYS A 86 14.18 -5.02 -7.16
C LYS A 86 14.24 -6.34 -7.94
N LYS A 87 13.23 -7.20 -7.83
CA LYS A 87 13.25 -8.55 -8.43
C LYS A 87 12.05 -8.72 -9.35
N ASP A 88 12.20 -9.45 -10.45
CA ASP A 88 11.09 -9.76 -11.36
C ASP A 88 10.13 -10.80 -10.79
N GLU A 89 10.65 -11.70 -9.95
CA GLU A 89 9.87 -12.70 -9.23
C GLU A 89 10.12 -12.61 -7.73
N VAL A 90 9.01 -12.60 -6.98
CA VAL A 90 9.01 -12.55 -5.51
C VAL A 90 7.88 -13.42 -5.01
N LYS A 91 8.11 -14.21 -3.97
CA LYS A 91 7.06 -14.86 -3.18
C LYS A 91 7.41 -14.76 -1.71
N LEU A 92 6.54 -14.15 -0.92
CA LEU A 92 6.73 -13.98 0.53
C LEU A 92 5.39 -13.83 1.23
N THR A 93 5.38 -13.92 2.55
CA THR A 93 4.17 -13.72 3.36
C THR A 93 4.29 -12.48 4.23
N LEU A 94 3.18 -11.75 4.38
CA LEU A 94 3.08 -10.62 5.30
C LEU A 94 1.67 -10.53 5.86
N GLY A 95 1.55 -10.53 7.19
CA GLY A 95 0.29 -10.28 7.88
C GLY A 95 -0.76 -11.41 7.77
N GLY A 96 -0.45 -12.54 7.13
CA GLY A 96 -1.43 -13.58 6.77
C GLY A 96 -1.96 -13.43 5.34
N CYS A 97 -1.19 -12.74 4.49
CA CYS A 97 -1.35 -12.70 3.04
C CYS A 97 -0.09 -13.25 2.38
N VAL A 98 -0.27 -14.00 1.29
CA VAL A 98 0.79 -14.36 0.34
C VAL A 98 0.91 -13.23 -0.68
N ILE A 99 2.13 -12.75 -0.87
CA ILE A 99 2.47 -11.69 -1.81
C ILE A 99 3.36 -12.31 -2.88
N GLN A 100 2.90 -12.29 -4.13
CA GLN A 100 3.58 -12.89 -5.26
C GLN A 100 3.74 -11.88 -6.38
N LYS A 101 4.96 -11.63 -6.84
CA LYS A 101 5.23 -10.86 -8.06
C LYS A 101 5.56 -11.82 -9.19
N ILE A 102 4.93 -11.62 -10.34
CA ILE A 102 5.22 -12.29 -11.60
C ILE A 102 5.36 -11.19 -12.65
N ASN A 103 6.57 -11.00 -13.19
CA ASN A 103 6.90 -9.92 -14.12
C ASN A 103 6.51 -8.54 -13.55
N GLN A 104 5.53 -7.88 -14.17
CA GLN A 104 5.10 -6.53 -13.82
C GLN A 104 3.86 -6.50 -12.92
N THR A 105 3.35 -7.66 -12.51
CA THR A 105 2.09 -7.79 -11.77
C THR A 105 2.35 -8.37 -10.39
N VAL A 106 1.69 -7.80 -9.38
CA VAL A 106 1.76 -8.30 -7.99
C VAL A 106 0.39 -8.80 -7.56
N PHE A 107 0.36 -10.00 -6.99
CA PHE A 107 -0.79 -10.63 -6.41
C PHE A 107 -0.66 -10.60 -4.89
N ILE A 108 -1.74 -10.18 -4.22
CA ILE A 108 -1.90 -10.27 -2.78
C ILE A 108 -3.08 -11.20 -2.53
N ILE A 109 -2.80 -12.34 -1.93
CA ILE A 109 -3.77 -13.44 -1.76
C ILE A 109 -3.88 -13.74 -0.26
N LYS A 110 -5.09 -14.10 0.20
CA LYS A 110 -5.26 -14.56 1.58
C LYS A 110 -4.55 -15.91 1.74
N GLU A 111 -3.65 -16.00 2.73
CA GLU A 111 -3.04 -17.28 3.13
C GLU A 111 -4.09 -18.24 3.69
#